data_AF-A0A428UBZ7-F1
#
_entry.id   AF-A0A428UBZ7-F1
#
_cell.length_a   1.000
_cell.length_b   1.000
_cell.length_c   1.000
_cell.angle_alpha   90.00
_cell.angle_beta   90.00
_cell.angle_gamma   90.00
#
_symmetry.space_group_name_H-M   'P 1'
#
loop_
_entity.id
_entity.type
_entity.pdbx_description
1 polymer ?
#
loop_
_entity_poly.entity_id
_entity_poly.type
_entity_poly.pdbx_seq_one_letter_code
_entity_poly.pdbx_strand_id
1 'polypeptide(L)'
;MRPRLEGDDLKELELERALTRPHILSLGKREALGQGWCQLVYHYSNMTLSYASDRMVAISGVANLLSRKHQDDYFYGAFRSSLAECLLWWSSAEPRTPCEYPSWSWLSFTRDIGFPTLMLATTRRELDTRQSLVRQVLPNPFPKSHGLTNPGSRLEQAIEVEAPLIELELAEKTVPFHLQVKIPDTSRLFAGWDCLYQGTPLEGKAHGSGGVVDVLLLLGGREYNGLVLKRKSEKEWERTGVITMRSDDETAVQCVDGFIRKVVLA
;
A
#
# COMPACT_ATOMS: atom_id res chain seq x y z
N MET A 1 23.03 -19.57 32.07
CA MET A 1 23.64 -18.36 31.46
C MET A 1 23.58 -18.51 29.95
N ARG A 2 22.82 -17.67 29.24
CA ARG A 2 22.99 -17.54 27.78
C ARG A 2 24.13 -16.55 27.56
N PRO A 3 25.11 -16.85 26.69
CA PRO A 3 26.19 -15.91 26.40
C PRO A 3 25.61 -14.64 25.79
N ARG A 4 26.11 -13.48 26.22
CA ARG A 4 25.86 -12.19 25.56
C ARG A 4 26.66 -12.21 24.26
N LEU A 5 25.97 -12.12 23.12
CA LEU A 5 26.60 -11.95 21.82
C LEU A 5 27.24 -10.55 21.77
N GLU A 6 28.48 -10.46 21.32
CA GLU A 6 29.19 -9.19 21.18
C GLU A 6 28.73 -8.44 19.91
N GLY A 7 29.11 -7.17 19.78
CA GLY A 7 28.64 -6.29 18.69
C GLY A 7 29.02 -6.75 17.28
N ASP A 8 30.08 -7.55 17.13
CA ASP A 8 30.50 -8.12 15.85
C ASP A 8 29.76 -9.44 15.55
N ASP A 9 29.47 -10.27 16.55
CA ASP A 9 28.63 -11.47 16.39
C ASP A 9 27.22 -11.11 15.89
N LEU A 10 26.68 -9.98 16.37
CA LEU A 10 25.37 -9.47 15.92
C LEU A 10 25.39 -9.02 14.46
N LYS A 11 26.46 -8.36 14.01
CA LYS A 11 26.61 -7.97 12.60
C LYS A 11 26.82 -9.17 11.69
N GLU A 12 27.57 -10.17 12.15
CA GLU A 12 27.79 -11.41 11.40
C GLU A 12 26.49 -12.22 11.28
N LEU A 13 25.71 -12.33 12.37
CA LEU A 13 24.36 -12.91 12.34
C LEU A 13 23.39 -12.12 11.45
N GLU A 14 23.45 -10.79 11.44
CA GLU A 14 22.65 -9.94 10.53
C GLU A 14 23.07 -10.11 9.07
N LEU A 15 24.38 -10.23 8.80
CA LEU A 15 24.93 -10.47 7.47
C LEU A 15 24.59 -11.89 6.98
N GLU A 16 24.73 -12.92 7.80
CA GLU A 16 24.32 -14.29 7.48
C GLU A 16 22.80 -14.35 7.24
N ARG A 17 21.99 -13.65 8.05
CA ARG A 17 20.55 -13.52 7.82
C ARG A 17 20.22 -12.77 6.53
N ALA A 18 21.04 -11.79 6.13
CA ALA A 18 20.87 -11.07 4.87
C ALA A 18 21.28 -11.92 3.66
N LEU A 19 22.34 -12.71 3.77
CA LEU A 19 22.85 -13.62 2.74
C LEU A 19 21.97 -14.86 2.54
N THR A 20 21.27 -15.30 3.59
CA THR A 20 20.32 -16.43 3.53
C THR A 20 18.91 -16.02 3.11
N ARG A 21 18.61 -14.71 3.00
CA ARG A 21 17.35 -14.27 2.43
C ARG A 21 17.32 -14.62 0.94
N PRO A 22 16.31 -15.40 0.49
CA PRO A 22 16.17 -15.69 -0.93
C PRO A 22 16.07 -14.38 -1.70
N HIS A 23 16.94 -14.21 -2.69
CA HIS A 23 16.90 -13.08 -3.61
C HIS A 23 15.51 -12.98 -4.25
N ILE A 24 14.99 -11.78 -4.51
CA ILE A 24 13.62 -11.61 -5.07
C ILE A 24 13.40 -12.43 -6.36
N LEU A 25 14.46 -12.64 -7.14
CA LEU A 25 14.44 -13.47 -8.35
C LEU A 25 14.39 -14.98 -8.10
N SER A 26 14.57 -15.49 -6.89
CA SER A 26 14.38 -16.91 -6.57
C SER A 26 13.01 -17.22 -5.96
N LEU A 27 12.23 -16.19 -5.62
CA LEU A 27 10.90 -16.32 -5.02
C LEU A 27 9.84 -16.76 -6.05
N GLY A 28 8.74 -17.34 -5.54
CA GLY A 28 7.55 -17.61 -6.33
C GLY A 28 6.80 -16.33 -6.70
N LYS A 29 5.89 -16.38 -7.70
CA LYS A 29 5.19 -15.20 -8.24
C LYS A 29 4.54 -14.32 -7.15
N ARG A 30 3.69 -14.90 -6.29
CA ARG A 30 2.97 -14.15 -5.24
C ARG A 30 3.92 -13.47 -4.25
N GLU A 31 4.99 -14.16 -3.86
CA GLU A 31 5.97 -13.66 -2.89
C GLU A 31 6.85 -12.58 -3.50
N ALA A 32 7.32 -12.81 -4.74
CA ALA A 32 8.19 -11.89 -5.46
C ALA A 32 7.48 -10.58 -5.80
N LEU A 33 6.26 -10.65 -6.36
CA LEU A 33 5.55 -9.50 -6.90
C LEU A 33 4.73 -8.73 -5.85
N GLY A 34 4.38 -9.37 -4.73
CA GLY A 34 3.77 -8.71 -3.58
C GLY A 34 4.83 -8.23 -2.59
N GLN A 35 5.05 -9.01 -1.55
CA GLN A 35 5.90 -8.63 -0.41
C GLN A 35 7.36 -8.39 -0.75
N GLY A 36 7.96 -9.23 -1.60
CA GLY A 36 9.34 -9.06 -2.06
C GLY A 36 9.52 -7.73 -2.80
N TRP A 37 8.57 -7.38 -3.67
CA TRP A 37 8.55 -6.10 -4.36
C TRP A 37 8.35 -4.93 -3.39
N CYS A 38 7.38 -5.01 -2.47
CA CYS A 38 7.17 -3.97 -1.44
C CYS A 38 8.44 -3.73 -0.61
N GLN A 39 9.15 -4.79 -0.20
CA GLN A 39 10.42 -4.67 0.52
C GLN A 39 11.51 -4.00 -0.31
N LEU A 40 11.63 -4.40 -1.58
CA LEU A 40 12.60 -3.80 -2.50
C LEU A 40 12.30 -2.31 -2.70
N VAL A 41 11.04 -1.95 -2.95
CA VAL A 41 10.60 -0.57 -3.11
C VAL A 41 10.83 0.23 -1.83
N TYR A 42 10.52 -0.34 -0.66
CA TYR A 42 10.80 0.28 0.64
C TYR A 42 12.28 0.64 0.77
N HIS A 43 13.19 -0.34 0.63
CA HIS A 43 14.62 -0.07 0.74
C HIS A 43 15.11 0.91 -0.31
N TYR A 44 14.68 0.74 -1.56
CA TYR A 44 15.04 1.61 -2.67
C TYR A 44 14.57 3.06 -2.45
N SER A 45 13.36 3.25 -1.91
CA SER A 45 12.80 4.58 -1.64
C SER A 45 13.54 5.38 -0.57
N ASN A 46 14.14 4.69 0.39
CA ASN A 46 14.94 5.26 1.48
C ASN A 46 16.39 5.53 1.04
N MET A 47 16.79 5.14 -0.18
CA MET A 47 18.11 5.47 -0.72
C MET A 47 18.19 6.95 -1.11
N THR A 48 19.34 7.57 -0.83
CA THR A 48 19.63 8.94 -1.28
C THR A 48 20.05 8.91 -2.74
N LEU A 49 19.08 9.05 -3.65
CA LEU A 49 19.34 9.19 -5.09
C LEU A 49 19.90 10.59 -5.40
N SER A 50 20.93 10.65 -6.25
CA SER A 50 21.51 11.93 -6.70
C SER A 50 20.54 12.75 -7.55
N TYR A 51 19.69 12.09 -8.34
CA TYR A 51 18.66 12.72 -9.16
C TYR A 51 17.30 12.03 -8.95
N ALA A 52 16.31 12.80 -8.52
CA ALA A 52 14.97 12.27 -8.28
C ALA A 52 14.25 11.82 -9.56
N SER A 53 14.67 12.30 -10.75
CA SER A 53 14.19 11.88 -12.07
C SER A 53 14.53 10.42 -12.37
N ASP A 54 15.67 9.93 -11.89
CA ASP A 54 16.20 8.62 -12.26
C ASP A 54 15.57 7.50 -11.41
N ARG A 55 14.74 7.86 -10.44
CA ARG A 55 14.11 6.93 -9.49
C ARG A 55 13.33 5.82 -10.19
N MET A 56 12.58 6.18 -11.23
CA MET A 56 11.85 5.20 -12.00
C MET A 56 12.77 4.37 -12.90
N VAL A 57 13.69 5.04 -13.61
CA VAL A 57 14.58 4.41 -14.58
C VAL A 57 15.46 3.36 -13.90
N ALA A 58 16.01 3.67 -12.73
CA ALA A 58 16.91 2.77 -12.01
C ALA A 58 16.21 1.50 -11.49
N ILE A 59 14.94 1.56 -11.07
CA ILE A 59 14.22 0.37 -10.61
C ILE A 59 13.53 -0.41 -11.75
N SER A 60 13.30 0.24 -12.91
CA SER A 60 12.59 -0.33 -14.06
C SER A 60 13.23 -1.62 -14.58
N GLY A 61 14.55 -1.75 -14.53
CA GLY A 61 15.26 -2.97 -14.94
C GLY A 61 14.84 -4.20 -14.12
N VAL A 62 14.70 -4.02 -12.80
CA VAL A 62 14.23 -5.09 -11.90
C VAL A 62 12.76 -5.40 -12.15
N ALA A 63 11.92 -4.37 -12.31
CA ALA A 63 10.51 -4.54 -12.61
C ALA A 63 10.30 -5.33 -13.92
N ASN A 64 11.05 -4.99 -14.97
CA ASN A 64 11.04 -5.68 -16.26
C ASN A 64 11.47 -7.14 -16.14
N LEU A 65 12.52 -7.42 -15.37
CA LEU A 65 13.01 -8.77 -15.16
C LEU A 65 11.96 -9.63 -14.45
N LEU A 66 11.32 -9.09 -13.40
CA LEU A 66 10.26 -9.76 -12.66
C LEU A 66 9.00 -9.96 -13.51
N SER A 67 8.57 -8.94 -14.25
CA SER A 67 7.43 -8.98 -15.18
C SER A 67 7.61 -10.11 -16.21
N ARG A 68 8.79 -10.21 -16.84
CA ARG A 68 9.10 -11.29 -17.79
C ARG A 68 9.15 -12.66 -17.13
N LYS A 69 9.86 -12.77 -16.00
CA LYS A 69 10.04 -14.05 -15.27
C LYS A 69 8.70 -14.64 -14.82
N HIS A 70 7.82 -13.80 -14.28
CA HIS A 70 6.55 -14.23 -13.69
C HIS A 70 5.33 -14.03 -14.60
N GLN A 71 5.55 -13.60 -15.85
CA GLN A 71 4.51 -13.32 -16.83
C GLN A 71 3.40 -12.46 -16.21
N ASP A 72 3.77 -11.27 -15.72
CA ASP A 72 2.85 -10.34 -15.10
C ASP A 72 3.03 -8.92 -15.63
N ASP A 73 1.94 -8.15 -15.60
CA ASP A 73 1.95 -6.76 -16.05
C ASP A 73 2.46 -5.87 -14.90
N TYR A 74 3.30 -4.89 -15.24
CA TYR A 74 3.85 -3.91 -14.30
C TYR A 74 3.51 -2.51 -14.78
N PHE A 75 2.97 -1.68 -13.88
CA PHE A 75 2.60 -0.31 -14.20
C PHE A 75 2.85 0.63 -13.02
N TYR A 76 3.57 1.74 -13.28
CA TYR A 76 3.98 2.77 -12.30
C TYR A 76 4.17 2.28 -10.86
N GLY A 77 5.00 1.26 -10.67
CA GLY A 77 5.36 0.81 -9.33
C GLY A 77 4.54 -0.35 -8.78
N ALA A 78 3.54 -0.86 -9.51
CA ALA A 78 2.68 -1.94 -9.07
C ALA A 78 2.61 -3.09 -10.09
N PHE A 79 2.60 -4.32 -9.58
CA PHE A 79 2.31 -5.52 -10.37
C PHE A 79 0.83 -5.82 -10.35
N ARG A 80 0.27 -6.21 -11.49
CA ARG A 80 -1.17 -6.46 -11.64
C ARG A 80 -1.65 -7.59 -10.73
N SER A 81 -0.90 -8.68 -10.60
CA SER A 81 -1.31 -9.83 -9.76
C SER A 81 -1.17 -9.61 -8.26
N SER A 82 -0.47 -8.54 -7.85
CA SER A 82 -0.25 -8.17 -6.44
C SER A 82 -0.58 -6.68 -6.20
N LEU A 83 -1.60 -6.19 -6.92
CA LEU A 83 -1.96 -4.78 -6.89
C LEU A 83 -2.39 -4.34 -5.48
N ALA A 84 -3.09 -5.21 -4.76
CA ALA A 84 -3.55 -4.94 -3.40
C ALA A 84 -2.37 -4.58 -2.48
N GLU A 85 -1.30 -5.37 -2.47
CA GLU A 85 -0.10 -5.10 -1.68
C GLU A 85 0.66 -3.87 -2.20
N CYS A 86 0.83 -3.77 -3.52
CA CYS A 86 1.61 -2.70 -4.14
C CYS A 86 1.01 -1.30 -3.90
N LEU A 87 -0.31 -1.19 -3.77
CA LEU A 87 -1.02 0.07 -3.53
C LEU A 87 -1.00 0.51 -2.07
N LEU A 88 -0.63 -0.34 -1.11
CA LEU A 88 -0.70 -0.02 0.33
C LEU A 88 0.54 0.69 0.87
N TRP A 89 1.31 1.38 0.02
CA TRP A 89 2.41 2.21 0.52
C TRP A 89 1.87 3.45 1.26
N TRP A 90 2.68 4.16 2.05
CA TRP A 90 2.36 5.49 2.59
C TRP A 90 3.65 6.30 2.70
N SER A 91 3.54 7.62 2.89
CA SER A 91 4.70 8.51 3.05
C SER A 91 4.37 9.58 4.08
N SER A 92 5.36 9.94 4.91
CA SER A 92 5.31 11.15 5.73
C SER A 92 5.93 12.37 5.04
N ALA A 93 6.56 12.18 3.88
CA ALA A 93 7.08 13.28 3.08
C ALA A 93 5.97 13.94 2.25
N GLU A 94 6.22 15.17 1.80
CA GLU A 94 5.33 15.84 0.85
C GLU A 94 5.36 15.17 -0.54
N PRO A 95 4.28 15.26 -1.33
CA PRO A 95 4.28 14.81 -2.72
C PRO A 95 5.36 15.51 -3.54
N ARG A 96 5.80 14.86 -4.61
CA ARG A 96 6.71 15.45 -5.58
C ARG A 96 6.07 16.68 -6.23
N THR A 97 6.83 17.75 -6.42
CA THR A 97 6.37 18.94 -7.15
C THR A 97 7.44 19.40 -8.15
N PRO A 98 7.14 19.42 -9.47
CA PRO A 98 5.94 18.90 -10.14
C PRO A 98 5.89 17.35 -10.11
N CYS A 99 4.69 16.78 -9.97
CA CYS A 99 4.48 15.33 -10.05
C CYS A 99 3.91 14.94 -11.42
N GLU A 100 4.59 14.04 -12.12
CA GLU A 100 4.16 13.49 -13.41
C GLU A 100 3.51 12.09 -13.28
N TYR A 101 3.45 11.57 -12.05
CA TYR A 101 2.93 10.25 -11.71
C TYR A 101 1.55 10.35 -11.04
N PRO A 102 0.69 9.33 -11.17
CA PRO A 102 -0.64 9.35 -10.57
C PRO A 102 -0.56 9.17 -9.05
N SER A 103 -1.58 9.65 -8.32
CA SER A 103 -1.56 9.69 -6.84
C SER A 103 -1.48 8.32 -6.16
N TRP A 104 -1.92 7.28 -6.87
CA TRP A 104 -1.88 5.90 -6.39
C TRP A 104 -0.49 5.25 -6.53
N SER A 105 0.42 5.84 -7.33
CA SER A 105 1.78 5.36 -7.52
C SER A 105 2.72 5.94 -6.48
N TRP A 106 3.57 5.11 -5.87
CA TRP A 106 4.60 5.59 -4.92
C TRP A 106 5.66 6.49 -5.56
N LEU A 107 5.75 6.50 -6.89
CA LEU A 107 6.61 7.41 -7.64
C LEU A 107 6.15 8.87 -7.53
N SER A 108 4.90 9.10 -7.10
CA SER A 108 4.36 10.44 -6.84
C SER A 108 5.00 11.15 -5.64
N PHE A 109 5.81 10.44 -4.85
CA PHE A 109 6.56 11.01 -3.73
C PHE A 109 8.06 10.94 -3.99
N THR A 110 8.83 11.84 -3.38
CA THR A 110 10.28 11.94 -3.61
C THR A 110 11.10 11.06 -2.67
N ARG A 111 10.63 10.77 -1.45
CA ARG A 111 11.36 10.03 -0.42
C ARG A 111 10.45 9.23 0.52
N ASP A 112 11.08 8.28 1.23
CA ASP A 112 10.64 7.63 2.46
C ASP A 112 9.19 7.12 2.44
N ILE A 113 8.96 6.06 1.66
CA ILE A 113 7.69 5.35 1.72
C ILE A 113 7.77 4.18 2.70
N GLY A 114 6.67 3.88 3.37
CA GLY A 114 6.47 2.68 4.18
C GLY A 114 5.33 1.81 3.64
N PHE A 115 5.21 0.59 4.14
CA PHE A 115 4.06 -0.30 3.88
C PHE A 115 3.55 -0.84 5.22
N PRO A 116 2.25 -0.76 5.54
CA PRO A 116 1.71 -1.33 6.78
C PRO A 116 1.97 -2.83 6.89
N THR A 117 1.92 -3.52 5.74
CA THR A 117 2.16 -4.97 5.65
C THR A 117 3.60 -5.38 6.00
N LEU A 118 4.57 -4.45 5.93
CA LEU A 118 5.96 -4.68 6.35
C LEU A 118 6.20 -4.31 7.82
N MET A 119 5.41 -3.40 8.37
CA MET A 119 5.59 -2.88 9.74
C MET A 119 4.85 -3.72 10.79
N LEU A 120 3.68 -4.28 10.42
CA LEU A 120 2.80 -4.98 11.36
C LEU A 120 2.88 -6.51 11.26
N ALA A 121 3.44 -7.06 10.18
CA ALA A 121 3.65 -8.50 10.07
C ALA A 121 4.86 -8.90 10.92
N THR A 122 4.59 -9.38 12.14
CA THR A 122 5.64 -9.82 13.07
C THR A 122 6.13 -11.23 12.74
N THR A 123 5.34 -12.00 11.95
CA THR A 123 5.71 -13.35 11.52
C THR A 123 5.32 -13.66 10.07
N ARG A 124 6.10 -14.54 9.42
CA ARG A 124 5.81 -15.07 8.07
C ARG A 124 4.42 -15.73 7.97
N ARG A 125 3.90 -16.28 9.08
CA ARG A 125 2.57 -16.90 9.16
C ARG A 125 1.42 -15.91 9.03
N GLU A 126 1.56 -14.69 9.53
CA GLU A 126 0.52 -13.65 9.41
C GLU A 126 0.33 -13.18 7.96
N LEU A 127 1.42 -13.15 7.18
CA LEU A 127 1.40 -12.78 5.77
C LEU A 127 0.62 -13.76 4.89
N ASP A 128 0.59 -15.05 5.24
CA ASP A 128 -0.14 -16.07 4.48
C ASP A 128 -1.66 -16.07 4.73
N THR A 129 -2.13 -15.31 5.72
CA THR A 129 -3.58 -15.22 6.03
C THR A 129 -4.29 -14.09 5.32
N ARG A 130 -3.55 -13.13 4.73
CA ARG A 130 -4.15 -11.99 4.03
C ARG A 130 -4.70 -12.44 2.68
N GLN A 131 -5.93 -12.04 2.40
CA GLN A 131 -6.61 -12.31 1.15
C GLN A 131 -6.83 -11.00 0.40
N SER A 132 -6.55 -11.00 -0.90
CA SER A 132 -6.90 -9.89 -1.76
C SER A 132 -8.42 -9.76 -1.84
N LEU A 133 -8.92 -8.57 -1.54
CA LEU A 133 -10.32 -8.18 -1.74
C LEU A 133 -10.55 -7.56 -3.13
N VAL A 134 -9.47 -7.35 -3.89
CA VAL A 134 -9.55 -6.90 -5.29
C VAL A 134 -10.07 -8.06 -6.14
N ARG A 135 -11.31 -7.93 -6.63
CA ARG A 135 -12.00 -8.96 -7.42
C ARG A 135 -11.48 -9.03 -8.84
N GLN A 136 -11.32 -7.87 -9.48
CA GLN A 136 -10.75 -7.74 -10.80
C GLN A 136 -9.91 -6.48 -10.90
N VAL A 137 -8.72 -6.63 -11.47
CA VAL A 137 -7.98 -5.53 -12.10
C VAL A 137 -8.26 -5.66 -13.58
N LEU A 138 -9.14 -4.81 -14.11
CA LEU A 138 -9.54 -4.93 -15.50
C LEU A 138 -8.29 -4.76 -16.38
N PRO A 139 -8.03 -5.71 -17.30
CA PRO A 139 -6.86 -5.66 -18.20
C PRO A 139 -6.88 -4.44 -19.12
N ASN A 140 -8.03 -3.77 -19.19
CA ASN A 140 -8.23 -2.45 -19.77
C ASN A 140 -8.92 -1.64 -18.65
N PRO A 141 -8.21 -0.77 -17.91
CA PRO A 141 -7.13 0.09 -18.38
C PRO A 141 -5.72 -0.26 -17.87
N PHE A 142 -5.39 -1.44 -17.34
CA PHE A 142 -4.01 -1.68 -16.86
C PHE A 142 -3.00 -1.61 -18.02
N PRO A 143 -2.14 -0.58 -18.11
CA PRO A 143 -1.37 -0.35 -19.32
C PRO A 143 -0.26 -1.38 -19.47
N LYS A 144 -0.08 -1.83 -20.72
CA LYS A 144 0.97 -2.80 -21.09
C LYS A 144 2.36 -2.17 -21.18
N SER A 145 2.47 -0.85 -21.04
CA SER A 145 3.78 -0.20 -20.97
C SER A 145 4.39 -0.52 -19.62
N HIS A 146 5.60 -1.10 -19.62
CA HIS A 146 6.35 -1.44 -18.40
C HIS A 146 6.84 -0.19 -17.62
N GLY A 147 6.09 0.91 -17.66
CA GLY A 147 6.42 2.19 -17.03
C GLY A 147 7.55 2.98 -17.67
N LEU A 148 8.23 2.47 -18.70
CA LEU A 148 9.38 3.15 -19.32
C LEU A 148 9.03 4.30 -20.27
N THR A 149 7.76 4.46 -20.62
CA THR A 149 7.30 5.55 -21.50
C THR A 149 6.92 6.77 -20.66
N ASN A 150 7.19 7.97 -21.20
CA ASN A 150 6.67 9.24 -20.67
C ASN A 150 5.20 9.03 -20.27
N PRO A 151 4.78 9.43 -19.06
CA PRO A 151 3.52 8.98 -18.51
C PRO A 151 2.26 9.50 -19.21
N GLY A 152 2.39 10.12 -20.37
CA GLY A 152 1.27 10.45 -21.24
C GLY A 152 0.32 11.41 -20.53
N SER A 153 -0.92 11.47 -20.99
CA SER A 153 -1.94 12.26 -20.31
C SER A 153 -2.36 11.59 -19.00
N ARG A 154 -2.86 12.37 -18.02
CA ARG A 154 -3.36 11.84 -16.72
C ARG A 154 -4.42 10.75 -16.89
N LEU A 155 -5.23 10.80 -17.95
CA LEU A 155 -6.23 9.78 -18.30
C LEU A 155 -5.60 8.43 -18.70
N GLU A 156 -4.39 8.44 -19.27
CA GLU A 156 -3.63 7.23 -19.64
C GLU A 156 -2.92 6.58 -18.44
N GLN A 157 -2.95 7.24 -17.28
CA GLN A 157 -2.32 6.78 -16.03
C GLN A 157 -3.33 6.25 -15.00
N ALA A 158 -4.62 6.21 -15.32
CA ALA A 158 -5.63 5.76 -14.39
C ALA A 158 -5.67 4.22 -14.31
N ILE A 159 -5.87 3.69 -13.11
CA ILE A 159 -6.16 2.26 -12.90
C ILE A 159 -7.56 2.08 -12.38
N GLU A 160 -8.20 0.99 -12.81
CA GLU A 160 -9.52 0.63 -12.35
C GLU A 160 -9.44 -0.58 -11.42
N VAL A 161 -10.03 -0.43 -10.24
CA VAL A 161 -10.01 -1.43 -9.17
C VAL A 161 -11.45 -1.74 -8.76
N GLU A 162 -11.81 -3.01 -8.79
CA GLU A 162 -13.08 -3.49 -8.24
C GLU A 162 -12.83 -4.14 -6.88
N ALA A 163 -13.28 -3.48 -5.81
CA ALA A 163 -13.11 -3.93 -4.43
C ALA A 163 -14.16 -3.28 -3.50
N PRO A 164 -14.27 -3.69 -2.22
CA PRO A 164 -15.21 -3.08 -1.28
C PRO A 164 -14.89 -1.60 -1.02
N LEU A 165 -15.84 -0.71 -1.33
CA LEU A 165 -15.78 0.72 -1.02
C LEU A 165 -16.77 1.03 0.10
N ILE A 166 -16.27 1.48 1.24
CA ILE A 166 -17.06 1.77 2.44
C ILE A 166 -16.85 3.22 2.88
N GLU A 167 -17.85 3.79 3.53
CA GLU A 167 -17.71 5.02 4.29
C GLU A 167 -17.37 4.65 5.73
N LEU A 168 -16.31 5.25 6.28
CA LEU A 168 -15.85 5.01 7.63
C LEU A 168 -15.82 6.31 8.42
N GLU A 169 -16.45 6.31 9.60
CA GLU A 169 -16.37 7.42 10.54
C GLU A 169 -15.13 7.28 11.43
N LEU A 170 -14.30 8.32 11.49
CA LEU A 170 -13.12 8.36 12.36
C LEU A 170 -13.39 9.29 13.55
N ALA A 171 -13.15 8.79 14.77
CA ALA A 171 -13.55 9.46 16.01
C ALA A 171 -12.78 10.76 16.33
N GLU A 172 -11.56 10.94 15.84
CA GLU A 172 -10.74 12.13 16.13
C GLU A 172 -10.54 13.04 14.91
N LYS A 173 -10.59 14.37 15.14
CA LYS A 173 -10.59 15.40 14.08
C LYS A 173 -9.21 15.82 13.56
N THR A 174 -8.10 15.54 14.26
CA THR A 174 -6.75 15.97 13.82
C THR A 174 -5.66 15.43 14.71
N VAL A 175 -4.72 14.67 14.15
CA VAL A 175 -3.37 14.40 14.72
C VAL A 175 -2.43 14.01 13.54
N PRO A 176 -1.09 14.11 13.62
CA PRO A 176 -0.13 14.16 12.50
C PRO A 176 -0.07 12.86 11.66
N PHE A 177 0.90 12.70 10.75
CA PHE A 177 1.04 11.63 9.74
C PHE A 177 0.74 10.16 10.17
N HIS A 178 0.54 9.89 11.47
CA HIS A 178 0.09 8.63 12.06
C HIS A 178 -1.03 8.88 13.07
N LEU A 179 -2.19 8.25 12.86
CA LEU A 179 -3.34 8.36 13.74
C LEU A 179 -3.82 6.97 14.16
N GLN A 180 -3.68 6.63 15.45
CA GLN A 180 -4.38 5.49 16.06
C GLN A 180 -5.72 5.98 16.61
N VAL A 181 -6.81 5.49 16.04
CA VAL A 181 -8.17 5.89 16.41
C VAL A 181 -9.05 4.65 16.48
N LYS A 182 -10.01 4.65 17.40
CA LYS A 182 -11.07 3.65 17.41
C LYS A 182 -12.18 4.02 16.43
N ILE A 183 -12.68 3.03 15.73
CA ILE A 183 -13.88 3.16 14.92
C ILE A 183 -15.08 3.22 15.88
N PRO A 184 -15.94 4.25 15.81
CA PRO A 184 -17.07 4.39 16.73
C PRO A 184 -17.96 3.16 16.75
N ASP A 185 -18.54 2.86 17.91
CA ASP A 185 -19.49 1.74 18.06
C ASP A 185 -20.77 1.92 17.22
N THR A 186 -21.04 3.16 16.77
CA THR A 186 -22.12 3.51 15.84
C THR A 186 -21.82 3.12 14.39
N SER A 187 -20.57 2.76 14.05
CA SER A 187 -20.19 2.38 12.70
C SER A 187 -20.86 1.07 12.28
N ARG A 188 -21.37 1.02 11.04
CA ARG A 188 -22.02 -0.18 10.50
C ARG A 188 -21.05 -1.36 10.34
N LEU A 189 -19.78 -1.07 10.07
CA LEU A 189 -18.72 -2.05 9.92
C LEU A 189 -17.56 -1.68 10.85
N PHE A 190 -16.87 -2.69 11.38
CA PHE A 190 -15.68 -2.51 12.21
C PHE A 190 -15.93 -1.69 13.50
N ALA A 191 -17.17 -1.66 14.00
CA ALA A 191 -17.52 -1.00 15.26
C ALA A 191 -16.58 -1.45 16.40
N GLY A 192 -15.96 -0.49 17.08
CA GLY A 192 -15.05 -0.73 18.21
C GLY A 192 -13.66 -1.23 17.83
N TRP A 193 -13.35 -1.41 16.54
CA TRP A 193 -12.04 -1.86 16.08
C TRP A 193 -11.01 -0.72 16.16
N ASP A 194 -9.75 -1.09 16.37
CA ASP A 194 -8.63 -0.18 16.27
C ASP A 194 -8.29 0.08 14.81
N CYS A 195 -7.91 1.32 14.52
CA CYS A 195 -7.57 1.77 13.21
C CYS A 195 -6.30 2.63 13.24
N LEU A 196 -5.36 2.32 12.34
CA LEU A 196 -4.18 3.12 12.07
C LEU A 196 -4.32 3.79 10.70
N TYR A 197 -4.41 5.12 10.68
CA TYR A 197 -4.39 5.93 9.47
C TYR A 197 -3.01 6.54 9.21
N GLN A 198 -2.56 6.49 7.96
CA GLN A 198 -1.29 7.07 7.49
C GLN A 198 -1.52 7.77 6.14
N GLY A 199 -1.41 9.10 6.12
CA GLY A 199 -1.67 9.89 4.90
C GLY A 199 -1.77 11.39 5.16
N THR A 200 -2.39 12.11 4.22
CA THR A 200 -2.61 13.56 4.37
C THR A 200 -3.52 13.84 5.57
N PRO A 201 -3.28 14.89 6.37
CA PRO A 201 -4.18 15.26 7.45
C PRO A 201 -5.62 15.37 6.97
N LEU A 202 -6.55 14.77 7.70
CA LEU A 202 -7.97 14.85 7.40
C LEU A 202 -8.49 16.19 7.90
N GLU A 203 -8.84 17.10 6.99
CA GLU A 203 -9.51 18.34 7.36
C GLU A 203 -11.00 18.05 7.64
N GLY A 204 -11.38 18.05 8.91
CA GLY A 204 -12.79 17.92 9.30
C GLY A 204 -13.60 19.13 8.81
N LYS A 205 -14.72 18.89 8.12
CA LYS A 205 -15.77 19.91 8.07
C LYS A 205 -16.23 20.19 9.51
N ALA A 206 -16.44 21.48 9.76
CA ALA A 206 -16.53 22.11 11.07
C ALA A 206 -17.49 21.39 12.06
N HIS A 207 -17.16 21.48 13.35
CA HIS A 207 -18.01 21.21 14.54
C HIS A 207 -18.35 19.74 14.84
N GLY A 208 -17.74 19.17 15.88
CA GLY A 208 -18.34 18.09 16.70
C GLY A 208 -18.52 16.67 16.15
N SER A 209 -18.65 16.43 14.85
CA SER A 209 -18.78 15.08 14.26
C SER A 209 -17.49 14.62 13.60
N GLY A 210 -17.05 13.38 13.81
CA GLY A 210 -15.83 12.81 13.22
C GLY A 210 -15.68 13.02 11.71
N GLY A 211 -14.46 12.82 11.19
CA GLY A 211 -14.22 12.87 9.74
C GLY A 211 -14.69 11.58 9.08
N VAL A 212 -15.73 11.64 8.25
CA VAL A 212 -16.13 10.50 7.40
C VAL A 212 -15.19 10.44 6.21
N VAL A 213 -14.63 9.26 5.95
CA VAL A 213 -13.70 9.00 4.84
C VAL A 213 -14.18 7.84 3.97
N ASP A 214 -13.92 7.94 2.67
CA ASP A 214 -14.10 6.83 1.74
C ASP A 214 -12.90 5.88 1.83
N VAL A 215 -13.15 4.60 2.09
CA VAL A 215 -12.12 3.56 2.21
C VAL A 215 -12.35 2.46 1.18
N LEU A 216 -11.37 2.28 0.29
CA LEU A 216 -11.32 1.13 -0.63
C LEU A 216 -10.50 0.01 0.02
N LEU A 217 -11.15 -1.06 0.46
CA LEU A 217 -10.48 -2.20 1.09
C LEU A 217 -9.77 -3.07 0.03
N LEU A 218 -8.48 -3.33 0.25
CA LEU A 218 -7.64 -4.06 -0.69
C LEU A 218 -7.22 -5.43 -0.17
N LEU A 219 -6.91 -5.53 1.12
CA LEU A 219 -6.57 -6.78 1.80
C LEU A 219 -7.52 -6.99 2.98
N GLY A 220 -7.90 -8.24 3.20
CA GLY A 220 -8.75 -8.66 4.31
C GLY A 220 -8.28 -9.96 4.95
N GLY A 221 -8.87 -10.29 6.10
CA GLY A 221 -8.50 -11.42 6.94
C GLY A 221 -8.67 -11.05 8.42
N ARG A 222 -7.64 -11.31 9.23
CA ARG A 222 -7.57 -10.85 10.63
C ARG A 222 -7.41 -9.33 10.78
N GLU A 223 -6.85 -8.71 9.77
CA GLU A 223 -6.75 -7.27 9.61
C GLU A 223 -7.26 -6.89 8.22
N TYR A 224 -7.72 -5.66 8.09
CA TYR A 224 -8.14 -5.08 6.83
C TYR A 224 -7.25 -3.89 6.50
N ASN A 225 -6.72 -3.86 5.28
CA ASN A 225 -5.93 -2.74 4.80
C ASN A 225 -6.61 -2.13 3.58
N GLY A 226 -6.66 -0.80 3.53
CA GLY A 226 -7.32 -0.09 2.45
C GLY A 226 -6.67 1.24 2.12
N LEU A 227 -7.13 1.82 1.01
CA LEU A 227 -6.80 3.18 0.61
C LEU A 227 -7.84 4.13 1.17
N VAL A 228 -7.39 5.27 1.70
CA VAL A 228 -8.27 6.40 1.98
C VAL A 228 -8.33 7.27 0.73
N LEU A 229 -9.55 7.59 0.32
CA LEU A 229 -9.84 8.23 -0.96
C LEU A 229 -10.53 9.58 -0.75
N LYS A 230 -10.21 10.51 -1.65
CA LYS A 230 -10.93 11.77 -1.84
C LYS A 230 -11.61 11.75 -3.20
N ARG A 231 -12.93 11.89 -3.20
CA ARG A 231 -13.72 11.93 -4.43
C ARG A 231 -13.38 13.16 -5.27
N LYS A 232 -13.02 12.96 -6.54
CA LYS A 232 -12.78 14.03 -7.54
C LYS A 232 -13.98 14.24 -8.45
N SER A 233 -14.62 13.15 -8.87
CA SER A 233 -15.82 13.16 -9.71
C SER A 233 -16.74 12.00 -9.35
N GLU A 234 -17.76 11.72 -10.17
CA GLU A 234 -18.69 10.62 -9.90
C GLU A 234 -17.99 9.26 -9.80
N LYS A 235 -16.96 9.03 -10.63
CA LYS A 235 -16.26 7.74 -10.79
C LYS A 235 -14.75 7.82 -10.62
N GLU A 236 -14.21 8.96 -10.21
CA GLU A 236 -12.77 9.19 -10.09
C GLU A 236 -12.42 9.58 -8.65
N TRP A 237 -11.40 8.93 -8.13
CA TRP A 237 -10.91 9.11 -6.78
C TRP A 237 -9.41 9.37 -6.78
N GLU A 238 -9.01 10.29 -5.93
CA GLU A 238 -7.60 10.55 -5.61
C GLU A 238 -7.28 9.87 -4.30
N ARG A 239 -6.14 9.19 -4.25
CA ARG A 239 -5.67 8.57 -3.02
C ARG A 239 -5.06 9.63 -2.10
N THR A 240 -5.45 9.62 -0.83
CA THR A 240 -4.93 10.55 0.19
C THR A 240 -4.16 9.86 1.32
N GLY A 241 -4.36 8.55 1.50
CA GLY A 241 -3.67 7.80 2.54
C GLY A 241 -3.93 6.30 2.46
N VAL A 242 -3.51 5.60 3.50
CA VAL A 242 -3.84 4.20 3.76
C VAL A 242 -4.35 4.05 5.18
N ILE A 243 -5.10 2.97 5.38
CA ILE A 243 -5.71 2.65 6.67
C ILE A 243 -5.53 1.17 6.95
N THR A 244 -5.23 0.83 8.21
CA THR A 244 -5.19 -0.54 8.70
C THR A 244 -6.15 -0.66 9.87
N MET A 245 -7.09 -1.60 9.78
CA MET A 245 -8.10 -1.84 10.79
C MET A 245 -7.92 -3.24 11.36
N ARG A 246 -8.01 -3.35 12.69
CA ARG A 246 -7.79 -4.60 13.42
C ARG A 246 -8.73 -4.67 14.63
N SER A 247 -9.20 -5.87 14.93
CA SER A 247 -9.95 -6.15 16.15
C SER A 247 -9.03 -6.65 17.28
N ASP A 248 -9.43 -6.41 18.52
CA ASP A 248 -8.87 -7.09 19.70
C ASP A 248 -9.22 -8.59 19.71
N ASP A 249 -10.33 -8.97 19.07
CA ASP A 249 -10.72 -10.35 18.87
C ASP A 249 -10.06 -10.90 17.59
N GLU A 250 -9.06 -11.77 17.74
CA GLU A 250 -8.34 -12.40 16.62
C GLU A 250 -9.22 -13.28 15.71
N THR A 251 -10.46 -13.58 16.11
CA THR A 251 -11.43 -14.35 15.33
C THR A 251 -12.41 -13.48 14.56
N ALA A 252 -12.42 -12.17 14.82
CA ALA A 252 -13.36 -11.25 14.20
C ALA A 252 -13.05 -11.05 12.70
N VAL A 253 -14.05 -11.28 11.86
CA VAL A 253 -13.99 -11.09 10.40
C VAL A 253 -15.24 -10.36 9.95
N GLN A 254 -15.12 -9.44 9.00
CA GLN A 254 -16.25 -8.68 8.46
C GLN A 254 -16.64 -9.17 7.06
N CYS A 255 -17.94 -9.35 6.84
CA CYS A 255 -18.48 -9.59 5.51
C CYS A 255 -18.61 -8.27 4.75
N VAL A 256 -17.78 -8.10 3.72
CA VAL A 256 -17.69 -6.84 2.94
C VAL A 256 -18.16 -6.99 1.49
N ASP A 257 -18.66 -8.17 1.10
CA ASP A 257 -19.08 -8.47 -0.28
C ASP A 257 -20.25 -7.60 -0.78
N GLY A 258 -21.09 -7.08 0.13
CA GLY A 258 -22.17 -6.15 -0.23
C GLY A 258 -21.69 -4.75 -0.67
N PHE A 259 -20.41 -4.45 -0.50
CA PHE A 259 -19.82 -3.12 -0.70
C PHE A 259 -18.94 -3.03 -1.93
N ILE A 260 -18.89 -4.08 -2.78
CA ILE A 260 -18.07 -4.09 -4.00
C ILE A 260 -18.48 -2.93 -4.92
N ARG A 261 -17.51 -2.09 -5.27
CA ARG A 261 -17.66 -0.99 -6.23
C ARG A 261 -16.47 -0.96 -7.17
N LYS A 262 -16.70 -0.41 -8.36
CA LYS A 262 -15.68 -0.12 -9.37
C LYS A 262 -15.17 1.31 -9.15
N VAL A 263 -13.87 1.44 -8.90
CA VAL A 263 -13.19 2.69 -8.56
C VAL A 263 -12.11 2.99 -9.59
N VAL A 264 -12.09 4.21 -10.15
CA VAL A 264 -10.99 4.70 -10.97
C VAL A 264 -10.06 5.55 -10.11
N LEU A 265 -8.81 5.12 -9.98
CA LEU A 265 -7.76 5.84 -9.26
C LEU A 265 -6.93 6.67 -10.25
N ALA A 266 -6.77 7.97 -9.97
CA ALA A 266 -6.06 8.95 -10.83
C ALA A 266 -4.99 9.78 -10.09
#